data_AF-A0A820PDN1-F1
#
_entry.id   AF-A0A820PDN1-F1
#
_cell.length_a   1.000
_cell.length_b   1.000
_cell.length_c   1.000
_cell.angle_alpha   90.00
_cell.angle_beta   90.00
_cell.angle_gamma   90.00
#
_symmetry.space_group_name_H-M   'P 1'
#
loop_
_entity.id
_entity.type
_entity.pdbx_description
1 polymer ?
#
loop_
_entity_poly.entity_id
_entity_poly.type
_entity_poly.pdbx_seq_one_letter_code
_entity_poly.pdbx_strand_id
1 'polypeptide(L)'
;MDCTESMAPYIESAKNNIRAIFEEIVTSEKSDIRLAFVEYRDHPPEDTTFVTRVHNFTNSVDEMKNWLDVCQADGGGDTPEAVADGLHQV
;
A
#
# COMPACT_ATOMS: atom_id res chain seq x y z
N MET A 1 0.00 0.29 3.56
CA MET A 1 -0.53 1.57 3.07
C MET A 1 -1.99 1.63 3.43
N ASP A 2 -2.38 2.70 4.11
CA ASP A 2 -3.77 3.01 4.38
C ASP A 2 -4.46 3.42 3.07
N CYS A 3 -5.51 2.71 2.66
CA CYS A 3 -6.33 3.03 1.48
C CYS A 3 -7.79 3.37 1.89
N THR A 4 -8.02 3.95 3.09
CA THR A 4 -9.33 4.44 3.59
C THR A 4 -9.67 5.82 3.01
N GLU A 5 -10.94 6.24 3.05
CA GLU A 5 -11.40 7.51 2.42
C GLU A 5 -10.64 8.74 2.96
N SER A 6 -10.29 8.75 4.25
CA SER A 6 -9.55 9.85 4.88
C SER A 6 -8.19 10.14 4.21
N MET A 7 -7.63 9.15 3.51
CA MET A 7 -6.38 9.27 2.77
C MET A 7 -6.53 9.90 1.38
N ALA A 8 -7.74 10.15 0.88
CA ALA A 8 -7.99 10.71 -0.46
C ALA A 8 -7.14 11.94 -0.82
N PRO A 9 -6.95 12.97 0.05
CA PRO A 9 -6.09 14.11 -0.28
C PRO A 9 -4.59 13.79 -0.30
N TYR A 10 -4.18 12.64 0.25
CA TYR A 10 -2.78 12.26 0.43
C TYR A 10 -2.34 11.11 -0.48
N ILE A 11 -3.29 10.32 -0.98
CA ILE A 11 -3.02 9.02 -1.59
C ILE A 11 -2.10 9.12 -2.82
N GLU A 12 -2.30 10.13 -3.67
CA GLU A 12 -1.46 10.33 -4.85
C GLU A 12 -0.04 10.76 -4.47
N SER A 13 0.11 11.59 -3.43
CA SER A 13 1.43 11.95 -2.92
C SER A 13 2.14 10.74 -2.29
N ALA A 14 1.40 9.91 -1.55
CA ALA A 14 1.94 8.68 -0.97
C ALA A 14 2.43 7.72 -2.06
N LYS A 15 1.63 7.47 -3.11
CA LYS A 15 2.04 6.66 -4.26
C LYS A 15 3.31 7.20 -4.92
N ASN A 16 3.38 8.50 -5.18
CA ASN A 16 4.55 9.11 -5.80
C ASN A 16 5.80 8.99 -4.93
N ASN A 17 5.67 9.18 -3.61
CA ASN A 17 6.78 9.01 -2.68
C ASN A 17 7.27 7.56 -2.63
N ILE A 18 6.37 6.58 -2.61
CA ILE A 18 6.75 5.15 -2.64
C ILE A 18 7.47 4.81 -3.96
N ARG A 19 6.98 5.30 -5.10
CA ARG A 19 7.66 5.12 -6.41
C ARG A 19 9.08 5.70 -6.38
N ALA A 20 9.24 6.92 -5.88
CA ALA A 20 10.55 7.57 -5.78
C ALA A 20 11.52 6.80 -4.87
N ILE A 21 11.06 6.36 -3.70
CA ILE A 21 11.86 5.53 -2.78
C ILE A 21 12.30 4.24 -3.47
N PHE A 22 11.41 3.58 -4.22
CA PHE A 22 11.77 2.34 -4.89
C PHE A 22 12.81 2.56 -6.00
N GLU A 23 12.61 3.58 -6.83
CA GLU A 23 13.57 3.93 -7.89
C GLU A 23 14.93 4.32 -7.31
N GLU A 24 14.96 5.06 -6.21
CA GLU A 24 16.20 5.44 -5.52
C GLU A 24 16.93 4.22 -4.96
N ILE A 25 16.22 3.32 -4.27
CA ILE A 25 16.81 2.11 -3.69
C ILE A 25 17.38 1.22 -4.80
N VAL A 26 16.60 0.93 -5.84
CA VAL A 26 17.04 0.07 -6.96
C VAL A 26 18.23 0.68 -7.72
N THR A 27 18.31 2.01 -7.81
CA THR A 27 19.42 2.69 -8.51
C THR A 27 20.68 2.78 -7.66
N SER A 28 20.55 2.95 -6.33
CA SER A 28 21.67 3.18 -5.42
C SER A 28 22.34 1.89 -4.94
N GLU A 29 21.56 0.83 -4.78
CA GLU A 29 22.03 -0.44 -4.22
C GLU A 29 22.45 -1.42 -5.32
N LYS A 30 23.58 -2.11 -5.07
CA LYS A 30 24.15 -3.10 -6.01
C LYS A 30 23.73 -4.54 -5.69
N SER A 31 22.85 -4.71 -4.71
CA SER A 31 22.37 -6.01 -4.22
C SER A 31 21.04 -6.39 -4.85
N ASP A 32 20.69 -7.68 -4.79
CA ASP A 32 19.35 -8.14 -5.19
C ASP A 32 18.31 -7.68 -4.15
N ILE A 33 17.52 -6.67 -4.52
CA ILE A 33 16.50 -6.07 -3.67
C ILE A 33 15.13 -6.60 -4.09
N ARG A 34 14.34 -6.97 -3.08
CA ARG A 34 12.92 -7.28 -3.26
C ARG A 34 12.12 -6.49 -2.25
N LEU A 35 11.02 -5.91 -2.71
CA LEU A 35 10.06 -5.21 -1.85
C LEU A 35 8.69 -5.87 -1.95
N ALA A 36 7.98 -5.87 -0.83
CA ALA A 36 6.58 -6.27 -0.74
C ALA A 36 5.73 -5.02 -0.47
N PHE A 37 4.44 -5.09 -0.78
CA PHE A 37 3.50 -4.01 -0.57
C PHE A 37 2.23 -4.55 0.10
N VAL A 38 1.83 -3.93 1.20
CA VAL A 38 0.60 -4.30 1.92
C VAL A 38 -0.30 -3.09 1.95
N GLU A 39 -1.55 -3.26 1.51
CA GLU A 39 -2.63 -2.29 1.64
C GLU A 39 -3.58 -2.74 2.75
N TYR A 40 -4.19 -1.80 3.46
CA TYR A 40 -5.27 -2.10 4.39
C TYR A 40 -6.39 -1.05 4.30
N ARG A 41 -7.58 -1.46 4.71
CA ARG A 41 -8.73 -0.59 4.97
C ARG A 41 -9.29 -0.92 6.35
N ASP A 42 -10.54 -1.36 6.40
CA ASP A 42 -11.20 -1.72 7.64
C ASP A 42 -12.01 -3.01 7.56
N HIS A 43 -12.52 -3.42 8.71
CA HIS A 43 -13.33 -4.61 8.90
C HIS A 43 -14.79 -4.36 8.55
N PRO A 44 -15.52 -5.41 8.13
CA PRO A 44 -16.97 -5.36 8.12
C PRO A 44 -17.49 -5.09 9.55
N PRO A 45 -18.54 -4.26 9.72
CA PRO A 45 -19.41 -3.73 8.69
C PRO A 45 -18.94 -2.42 8.03
N GLU A 46 -17.88 -1.79 8.53
CA GLU A 46 -17.46 -0.45 8.13
C GLU A 46 -16.86 -0.42 6.71
N ASP A 47 -16.17 -1.50 6.31
CA ASP A 47 -15.78 -1.76 4.93
C ASP A 47 -16.06 -3.23 4.55
N THR A 48 -16.55 -3.46 3.33
CA THR A 48 -16.90 -4.81 2.82
C THR A 48 -16.03 -5.26 1.63
N THR A 49 -15.06 -4.45 1.23
CA THR A 49 -14.18 -4.67 0.09
C THR A 49 -12.99 -5.56 0.45
N PHE A 50 -12.18 -5.15 1.44
CA PHE A 50 -11.05 -5.92 1.96
C PHE A 50 -10.53 -5.32 3.27
N VAL A 51 -10.02 -6.17 4.17
CA VAL A 51 -9.27 -5.72 5.36
C VAL A 51 -7.81 -5.46 4.99
N THR A 52 -7.17 -6.43 4.33
CA THR A 52 -5.79 -6.33 3.85
C THR A 52 -5.65 -6.88 2.43
N ARG A 53 -4.77 -6.27 1.61
CA ARG A 53 -4.27 -6.85 0.35
C ARG A 53 -2.77 -6.93 0.42
N VAL A 54 -2.25 -8.14 0.24
CA VAL A 54 -0.81 -8.43 0.33
C VAL A 54 -0.26 -8.71 -1.06
N HIS A 55 0.74 -7.93 -1.44
CA HIS A 55 1.54 -8.13 -2.63
C HIS A 55 2.92 -8.61 -2.20
N ASN A 56 3.26 -9.83 -2.59
CA ASN A 56 4.49 -10.51 -2.17
C ASN A 56 5.75 -9.78 -2.66
N PHE A 57 6.89 -10.17 -2.09
CA PHE A 57 8.19 -9.66 -2.49
C PHE A 57 8.44 -9.80 -4.01
N THR A 58 8.67 -8.66 -4.67
CA THR A 58 9.07 -8.56 -6.08
C THR A 58 10.31 -7.71 -6.24
N ASN A 59 11.10 -7.98 -7.27
CA ASN A 59 12.17 -7.11 -7.75
C ASN A 59 11.74 -6.27 -8.98
N SER A 60 10.48 -6.40 -9.42
CA SER A 60 9.96 -5.70 -10.59
C SER A 60 9.41 -4.31 -10.23
N VAL A 61 10.03 -3.27 -10.79
CA VAL A 61 9.55 -1.88 -10.71
C VAL A 61 8.19 -1.70 -11.34
N ASP A 62 7.96 -2.33 -12.47
CA ASP A 62 6.68 -2.22 -13.16
C ASP A 62 5.55 -2.89 -12.37
N GLU A 63 5.85 -4.00 -11.70
CA GLU A 63 4.87 -4.69 -10.85
C GLU A 63 4.48 -3.85 -9.63
N MET A 64 5.47 -3.28 -8.93
CA MET A 64 5.23 -2.36 -7.81
C MET A 64 4.42 -1.12 -8.26
N LYS A 65 4.74 -0.55 -9.43
CA LYS A 65 3.99 0.59 -9.99
C LYS A 65 2.54 0.22 -10.27
N ASN A 66 2.30 -0.96 -10.85
CA ASN A 66 0.94 -1.45 -11.13
C ASN A 66 0.12 -1.62 -9.84
N TRP A 67 0.72 -2.12 -8.75
CA TRP A 67 0.03 -2.21 -7.46
C TRP A 67 -0.31 -0.84 -6.89
N LEU A 68 0.59 0.13 -7.01
CA LEU A 68 0.33 1.51 -6.57
C LEU A 68 -0.74 2.19 -7.43
N ASP A 69 -0.80 1.91 -8.73
CA ASP A 69 -1.81 2.48 -9.64
C ASP A 69 -3.24 2.05 -9.25
N VAL A 70 -3.40 0.84 -8.72
CA VAL A 70 -4.71 0.30 -8.33
C VAL A 70 -5.17 0.67 -6.91
N CYS A 71 -4.28 1.08 -5.98
CA CYS A 71 -4.74 1.53 -4.65
C CYS A 71 -5.55 2.83 -4.79
N GLN A 72 -6.69 2.88 -4.12
CA GLN A 72 -7.60 4.02 -4.10
C GLN A 72 -8.15 4.19 -2.69
N ALA A 73 -8.29 5.44 -2.27
CA ALA A 73 -8.81 5.82 -0.97
C ALA A 73 -10.33 5.71 -1.01
N ASP A 74 -10.89 4.81 -0.20
CA ASP A 74 -12.34 4.59 -0.12
C ASP A 74 -12.65 3.78 1.15
N GLY A 75 -13.90 3.83 1.61
CA GLY A 75 -14.36 3.11 2.80
C GLY A 75 -13.75 3.64 4.11
N GLY A 76 -13.74 2.79 5.14
CA GLY A 76 -13.28 3.12 6.50
C GLY A 76 -14.44 3.22 7.48
N GLY A 77 -15.53 3.93 7.12
CA GLY A 77 -16.82 3.94 7.84
C GLY A 77 -16.80 4.62 9.22
N ASP A 78 -15.87 4.22 10.09
CA ASP A 78 -15.61 4.80 11.39
C ASP A 78 -14.23 5.51 11.43
N THR A 79 -13.56 5.56 12.58
CA THR A 79 -12.26 6.26 12.74
C THR A 79 -11.11 5.28 13.02
N PRO A 80 -11.28 4.19 13.78
CA PRO A 80 -10.26 3.16 13.93
C PRO A 80 -10.16 2.24 12.70
N GLU A 81 -9.02 2.30 12.00
CA GLU A 81 -8.78 1.48 10.80
C GLU A 81 -7.94 0.21 11.09
N ALA A 82 -7.90 -0.75 10.17
CA ALA A 82 -7.24 -2.07 10.32
C ALA A 82 -5.70 -2.07 10.15
N VAL A 83 -5.02 -1.05 10.67
CA VAL A 83 -3.55 -0.93 10.58
C VAL A 83 -2.82 -2.10 11.25
N ALA A 84 -3.36 -2.64 12.34
CA ALA A 84 -2.77 -3.76 13.07
C ALA A 84 -2.76 -5.05 12.22
N ASP A 85 -3.84 -5.31 11.48
CA ASP A 85 -3.92 -6.43 10.54
C ASP A 85 -2.93 -6.25 9.40
N GLY A 86 -2.82 -5.03 8.86
CA GLY A 86 -1.80 -4.70 7.86
C GLY A 86 -0.37 -5.00 8.33
N LEU A 87 -0.06 -4.68 9.59
CA LEU A 87 1.24 -4.99 10.21
C LEU A 87 1.41 -6.50 10.52
N HIS A 88 0.33 -7.25 10.75
CA HIS A 88 0.43 -8.68 10.98
C HIS A 88 0.79 -9.47 9.71
N GLN A 89 0.56 -8.90 8.52
CA GLN A 89 0.88 -9.54 7.24
C GLN A 89 2.38 -9.50 6.87
N VAL A 90 3.22 -8.79 7.63
CA VAL A 90 4.66 -8.63 7.36
C VAL A 90 5.57 -9.51 8.22
#